data_AF-A0A0J8FX04-F1
#
_entry.id   AF-A0A0J8FX04-F1
#
_cell.length_a   1.000
_cell.length_b   1.000
_cell.length_c   1.000
_cell.angle_alpha   90.00
_cell.angle_beta   90.00
_cell.angle_gamma   90.00
#
_symmetry.space_group_name_H-M   'P 1'
#
loop_
_entity.id
_entity.type
_entity.pdbx_description
1 polymer ?
#
loop_
_entity_poly.entity_id
_entity_poly.type
_entity_poly.pdbx_seq_one_letter_code
_entity_poly.pdbx_strand_id
1 'polypeptide(L)'
;MKHLWLGLLLLASPAFGAVDARDYDAFWLWSGVAPQPVLKQANSLYILQGQINATRRAPQRGVQFIAQGMSVPRLTQGEVWVVYRAHTLHWPERVYSQLLGQVQRWRDAGNPVVGIQIDFDARTQYLHEYADFLRDLRQRLPADLRLSITGLMDWSSNADPAAIAQLKGVVDEVVVQTYQGRHSIPDYAAYLPRLNRIGVPFKVGLIQGGEWEEPGYLKGSEWFRGYVVFLQNR
;
A
#
# COMPACT_ATOMS: atom_id res chain seq x y z
N MET A 1 -16.67 5.25 63.02
CA MET A 1 -16.72 6.23 61.91
C MET A 1 -15.27 6.44 61.46
N LYS A 2 -14.77 6.15 60.26
CA LYS A 2 -15.25 5.61 58.98
C LYS A 2 -14.02 4.88 58.39
N HIS A 3 -14.15 3.66 57.90
CA HIS A 3 -13.07 2.97 57.18
C HIS A 3 -13.00 3.53 55.75
N LEU A 4 -11.90 4.17 55.37
CA LEU A 4 -11.63 4.55 53.98
C LEU A 4 -11.18 3.31 53.20
N TRP A 5 -12.01 2.89 52.25
CA TRP A 5 -11.62 1.94 51.20
C TRP A 5 -10.93 2.71 50.08
N LEU A 6 -9.62 2.50 49.89
CA LEU A 6 -8.95 2.91 48.65
C LEU A 6 -9.21 1.83 47.60
N GLY A 7 -10.14 2.10 46.68
CA GLY A 7 -10.31 1.31 45.47
C GLY A 7 -9.16 1.57 44.50
N LEU A 8 -8.35 0.56 44.24
CA LEU A 8 -7.34 0.58 43.19
C LEU A 8 -8.06 0.44 41.83
N LEU A 9 -8.29 1.56 41.14
CA LEU A 9 -8.72 1.56 39.75
C LEU A 9 -7.54 1.10 38.88
N LEU A 10 -7.51 -0.19 38.57
CA LEU A 10 -6.72 -0.74 37.47
C LEU A 10 -7.27 -0.15 36.16
N LEU A 11 -6.64 0.92 35.69
CA LEU A 11 -6.77 1.37 34.31
C LEU A 11 -6.19 0.26 33.43
N ALA A 12 -7.04 -0.60 32.89
CA ALA A 12 -6.66 -1.52 31.84
C ALA A 12 -6.27 -0.67 30.62
N SER A 13 -4.98 -0.52 30.36
CA SER A 13 -4.52 -0.06 29.06
C SER A 13 -5.07 -1.01 28.00
N PRO A 14 -5.61 -0.53 26.86
CA PRO A 14 -5.98 -1.41 25.76
C PRO A 14 -4.73 -2.21 25.38
N ALA A 15 -4.86 -3.53 25.35
CA ALA A 15 -3.77 -4.42 24.96
C ALA A 15 -3.64 -4.35 23.43
N PHE A 16 -2.78 -3.46 22.95
CA PHE A 16 -2.42 -3.43 21.53
C PHE A 16 -1.71 -4.74 21.17
N GLY A 17 -2.29 -5.49 20.23
CA GLY A 17 -1.67 -6.69 19.68
C GLY A 17 -0.57 -6.29 18.70
N ALA A 18 0.63 -6.84 18.87
CA ALA A 18 1.66 -6.73 17.84
C ALA A 18 1.21 -7.51 16.59
N VAL A 19 1.30 -6.90 15.41
CA VAL A 19 0.93 -7.52 14.13
C VAL A 19 1.84 -8.72 13.87
N ASP A 20 1.30 -9.91 14.05
CA ASP A 20 1.94 -11.16 13.66
C ASP A 20 1.56 -11.50 12.23
N ALA A 21 2.55 -11.55 11.33
CA ALA A 21 2.33 -11.85 9.92
C ALA A 21 1.67 -13.21 9.68
N ARG A 22 1.73 -14.14 10.64
CA ARG A 22 1.08 -15.46 10.55
C ARG A 22 -0.45 -15.39 10.56
N ASP A 23 -1.01 -14.31 11.09
CA ASP A 23 -2.45 -14.11 11.20
C ASP A 23 -3.07 -13.54 9.92
N TYR A 24 -2.26 -13.31 8.88
CA TYR A 24 -2.65 -12.67 7.63
C TYR A 24 -2.16 -13.46 6.41
N ASP A 25 -2.70 -13.14 5.24
CA ASP A 25 -2.46 -13.86 3.97
C ASP A 25 -2.05 -12.94 2.81
N ALA A 26 -1.92 -11.64 3.03
CA ALA A 26 -1.44 -10.71 2.03
C ALA A 26 -0.22 -9.93 2.53
N PHE A 27 0.84 -9.91 1.73
CA PHE A 27 2.14 -9.39 2.15
C PHE A 27 2.74 -8.40 1.17
N TRP A 28 3.36 -7.36 1.70
CA TRP A 28 4.09 -6.36 0.95
C TRP A 28 5.60 -6.49 1.22
N LEU A 29 6.42 -6.56 0.17
CA LEU A 29 7.85 -6.86 0.24
C LEU A 29 8.71 -5.71 -0.29
N TRP A 30 9.51 -5.11 0.61
CA TRP A 30 10.54 -4.13 0.24
C TRP A 30 11.71 -4.80 -0.46
N SER A 31 12.42 -4.03 -1.28
CA SER A 31 13.72 -4.46 -1.79
C SER A 31 14.65 -4.75 -0.63
N GLY A 32 15.17 -5.98 -0.57
CA GLY A 32 16.08 -6.43 0.49
C GLY A 32 15.42 -7.04 1.72
N VAL A 33 14.08 -7.13 1.78
CA VAL A 33 13.41 -7.95 2.80
C VAL A 33 13.68 -9.43 2.49
N ALA A 34 14.18 -10.16 3.49
CA ALA A 34 14.46 -11.58 3.36
C ALA A 34 13.15 -12.37 3.20
N PRO A 35 13.11 -13.41 2.34
CA PRO A 35 11.96 -14.30 2.26
C PRO A 35 11.62 -14.89 3.63
N GLN A 36 10.35 -14.80 4.03
CA GLN A 36 9.84 -15.32 5.30
C GLN A 36 8.95 -16.55 5.06
N PRO A 37 8.86 -17.50 6.01
CA PRO A 37 7.99 -18.68 5.86
C PRO A 37 6.52 -18.36 5.58
N VAL A 38 6.01 -17.23 6.09
CA VAL A 38 4.63 -16.76 5.87
C VAL A 38 4.31 -16.49 4.40
N LEU A 39 5.30 -16.32 3.53
CA LEU A 39 5.05 -16.16 2.10
C LEU A 39 4.42 -17.41 1.45
N LYS A 40 4.52 -18.59 2.08
CA LYS A 40 3.92 -19.83 1.57
C LYS A 40 2.40 -19.86 1.64
N GLN A 41 1.79 -19.08 2.55
CA GLN A 41 0.33 -18.96 2.70
C GLN A 41 -0.23 -17.71 2.00
N ALA A 42 0.59 -17.01 1.21
CA ALA A 42 0.20 -15.74 0.63
C ALA A 42 -0.86 -15.92 -0.47
N ASN A 43 -2.03 -15.34 -0.25
CA ASN A 43 -3.08 -15.14 -1.24
C ASN A 43 -2.83 -13.89 -2.10
N SER A 44 -2.11 -12.89 -1.56
CA SER A 44 -1.67 -11.73 -2.34
C SER A 44 -0.23 -11.33 -1.98
N LEU A 45 0.57 -11.03 -3.00
CA LEU A 45 1.94 -10.54 -2.84
C LEU A 45 2.11 -9.23 -3.59
N TYR A 46 2.57 -8.20 -2.87
CA TYR A 46 2.94 -6.90 -3.41
C TYR A 46 4.46 -6.82 -3.37
N ILE A 47 5.12 -6.88 -4.53
CA ILE A 47 6.57 -7.03 -4.61
C ILE A 47 7.17 -5.80 -5.28
N LEU A 48 8.01 -5.05 -4.55
CA LEU A 48 8.75 -3.92 -5.11
C LEU A 48 9.72 -4.38 -6.19
N GLN A 49 9.59 -3.79 -7.38
CA GLN A 49 10.38 -4.16 -8.56
C GLN A 49 11.10 -2.98 -9.22
N GLY A 50 10.83 -1.75 -8.79
CA GLY A 50 11.58 -0.59 -9.21
C GLY A 50 11.17 0.69 -8.50
N GLN A 51 12.01 1.70 -8.66
CA GLN A 51 11.73 3.07 -8.22
C GLN A 51 11.94 4.06 -9.37
N ILE A 52 11.15 5.12 -9.40
CA ILE A 52 11.20 6.18 -10.39
C ILE A 52 11.65 7.46 -9.70
N ASN A 53 12.85 7.92 -10.04
CA ASN A 53 13.51 9.02 -9.34
C ASN A 53 13.76 10.19 -10.28
N ALA A 54 13.53 11.40 -9.80
CA ALA A 54 14.09 12.63 -10.35
C ALA A 54 15.05 13.22 -9.31
N THR A 55 16.31 13.42 -9.69
CA THR A 55 17.30 14.03 -8.79
C THR A 55 17.53 15.49 -9.13
N ARG A 56 17.36 16.37 -8.13
CA ARG A 56 17.74 17.78 -8.26
C ARG A 56 19.26 17.99 -8.33
N ARG A 57 20.05 17.01 -7.85
CA ARG A 57 21.52 17.09 -7.83
C ARG A 57 22.16 16.80 -9.20
N ALA A 58 21.42 16.16 -10.10
CA ALA A 58 21.88 15.86 -11.46
C ALA A 58 20.71 15.92 -12.46
N PRO A 59 20.12 17.12 -12.69
CA PRO A 59 18.94 17.29 -13.53
C PRO A 59 19.14 16.82 -14.97
N GLN A 60 20.38 16.84 -15.48
CA GLN A 60 20.73 16.32 -16.80
C GLN A 60 20.47 14.82 -16.98
N ARG A 61 20.38 14.05 -15.88
CA ARG A 61 19.96 12.65 -15.95
C ARG A 61 18.45 12.52 -16.21
N GLY A 62 17.65 13.55 -15.92
CA GLY A 62 16.20 13.49 -16.01
C GLY A 62 15.59 12.42 -15.09
N VAL A 63 14.35 12.02 -15.39
CA VAL A 63 13.64 10.96 -14.66
C VAL A 63 14.23 9.59 -15.02
N GLN A 64 14.58 8.81 -14.00
CA GLN A 64 15.24 7.52 -14.13
C GLN A 64 14.40 6.42 -13.50
N PHE A 65 14.22 5.33 -14.25
CA PHE A 65 13.74 4.07 -13.73
C PHE A 65 14.92 3.26 -13.20
N ILE A 66 14.85 2.84 -11.94
CA ILE A 66 15.87 2.00 -11.30
C ILE A 66 15.18 0.70 -10.92
N ALA A 67 15.52 -0.39 -11.63
CA ALA A 67 15.05 -1.73 -11.28
C ALA A 67 15.57 -2.13 -9.89
N GLN A 68 14.69 -2.69 -9.06
CA GLN A 68 14.98 -3.11 -7.70
C GLN A 68 14.27 -4.43 -7.39
N GLY A 69 14.53 -4.99 -6.21
CA GLY A 69 13.84 -6.19 -5.74
C GLY A 69 14.47 -7.50 -6.22
N MET A 70 13.78 -8.59 -5.91
CA MET A 70 14.25 -9.93 -6.21
C MET A 70 14.19 -10.23 -7.71
N SER A 71 15.07 -11.12 -8.18
CA SER A 71 14.91 -11.77 -9.49
C SER A 71 13.54 -12.44 -9.56
N VAL A 72 12.92 -12.39 -10.75
CA VAL A 72 11.56 -12.90 -11.00
C VAL A 72 11.44 -14.35 -10.49
N PRO A 73 10.79 -14.58 -9.33
CA PRO A 73 10.54 -15.92 -8.85
C PRO A 73 9.47 -16.59 -9.71
N ARG A 74 9.32 -17.91 -9.59
CA ARG A 74 8.16 -18.61 -10.12
C ARG A 74 7.17 -18.85 -8.99
N LEU A 75 6.14 -18.03 -8.93
CA LEU A 75 5.04 -18.15 -7.97
C LEU A 75 3.92 -18.95 -8.63
N THR A 76 3.40 -19.96 -7.93
CA THR A 76 2.41 -20.90 -8.47
C THR A 76 1.01 -20.70 -7.90
N GLN A 77 0.83 -19.76 -6.97
CA GLN A 77 -0.43 -19.48 -6.29
C GLN A 77 -0.50 -18.01 -5.88
N GLY A 78 -1.72 -17.58 -5.53
CA GLY A 78 -2.02 -16.22 -5.09
C GLY A 78 -2.05 -15.21 -6.24
N GLU A 79 -2.32 -13.97 -5.88
CA GLU A 79 -2.28 -12.81 -6.77
C GLU A 79 -0.94 -12.06 -6.61
N VAL A 80 -0.32 -11.66 -7.70
CA VAL A 80 0.92 -10.86 -7.67
C VAL A 80 0.66 -9.46 -8.19
N TRP A 81 1.01 -8.47 -7.37
CA TRP A 81 1.10 -7.06 -7.72
C TRP A 81 2.56 -6.67 -7.89
N VAL A 82 2.92 -6.20 -9.08
CA VAL A 82 4.26 -5.68 -9.34
C VAL A 82 4.31 -4.21 -8.92
N VAL A 83 5.11 -3.90 -7.89
CA VAL A 83 5.07 -2.59 -7.22
C VAL A 83 6.17 -1.68 -7.71
N TYR A 84 5.84 -0.41 -7.90
CA TYR A 84 6.74 0.65 -8.32
C TYR A 84 6.66 1.83 -7.36
N ARG A 85 7.80 2.20 -6.78
CA ARG A 85 7.90 3.40 -5.95
C ARG A 85 8.13 4.64 -6.81
N ALA A 86 7.19 5.58 -6.79
CA ALA A 86 7.36 6.86 -7.45
C ALA A 86 7.97 7.89 -6.48
N HIS A 87 8.89 8.73 -6.96
CA HIS A 87 9.29 9.97 -6.29
C HIS A 87 8.94 11.21 -7.13
N THR A 88 8.37 11.00 -8.31
CA THR A 88 7.88 12.01 -9.24
C THR A 88 6.78 11.38 -10.11
N LEU A 89 5.82 12.18 -10.58
CA LEU A 89 4.73 11.76 -11.45
C LEU A 89 4.98 12.08 -12.94
N HIS A 90 6.02 12.86 -13.25
CA HIS A 90 6.31 13.33 -14.61
C HIS A 90 7.12 12.30 -15.40
N TRP A 91 6.52 11.15 -15.69
CA TRP A 91 7.23 10.02 -16.30
C TRP A 91 7.38 10.21 -17.83
N PRO A 92 8.61 10.15 -18.37
CA PRO A 92 8.80 10.08 -19.82
C PRO A 92 8.41 8.70 -20.36
N GLU A 93 8.08 8.60 -21.65
CA GLU A 93 7.64 7.36 -22.32
C GLU A 93 8.54 6.13 -22.06
N ARG A 94 9.85 6.34 -21.93
CA ARG A 94 10.80 5.28 -21.59
C ARG A 94 10.50 4.59 -20.25
N VAL A 95 10.02 5.33 -19.25
CA VAL A 95 9.68 4.79 -17.92
C VAL A 95 8.48 3.86 -18.03
N TYR A 96 7.42 4.29 -18.73
CA TYR A 96 6.25 3.43 -18.98
C TYR A 96 6.66 2.16 -19.73
N SER A 97 7.49 2.28 -20.78
CA SER A 97 7.97 1.13 -21.56
C SER A 97 8.79 0.16 -20.70
N GLN A 98 9.69 0.66 -19.85
CA GLN A 98 10.51 -0.16 -18.96
C GLN A 98 9.68 -0.90 -17.91
N LEU A 99 8.72 -0.19 -17.30
CA LEU A 99 7.79 -0.72 -16.31
C LEU A 99 6.94 -1.83 -16.93
N LEU A 100 6.22 -1.55 -18.02
CA LEU A 100 5.35 -2.52 -18.68
C LEU A 100 6.15 -3.73 -19.21
N GLY A 101 7.36 -3.51 -19.72
CA GLY A 101 8.26 -4.59 -20.10
C GLY A 101 8.67 -5.48 -18.92
N GLN A 102 8.84 -4.93 -17.71
CA GLN A 102 9.10 -5.73 -16.52
C GLN A 102 7.88 -6.53 -16.09
N VAL A 103 6.69 -5.94 -16.12
CA VAL A 103 5.43 -6.64 -15.85
C VAL A 103 5.23 -7.81 -16.81
N GLN A 104 5.47 -7.59 -18.11
CA GLN A 104 5.38 -8.66 -19.11
C GLN A 104 6.37 -9.80 -18.82
N ARG A 105 7.61 -9.51 -18.44
CA ARG A 105 8.58 -10.55 -18.05
C ARG A 105 8.10 -11.38 -16.85
N TRP A 106 7.41 -10.78 -15.89
CA TRP A 106 6.81 -11.53 -14.78
C TRP A 106 5.71 -12.48 -15.25
N ARG A 107 4.85 -12.02 -16.18
CA ARG A 107 3.79 -12.85 -16.79
C ARG A 107 4.37 -13.98 -17.63
N ASP A 108 5.37 -13.71 -18.46
CA ASP A 108 6.03 -14.70 -19.32
C ASP A 108 6.75 -15.79 -18.51
N ALA A 109 7.21 -15.46 -17.29
CA ALA A 109 7.74 -16.42 -16.34
C ALA A 109 6.66 -17.29 -15.66
N GLY A 110 5.38 -17.09 -15.99
CA GLY A 110 4.24 -17.85 -15.50
C GLY A 110 3.74 -17.41 -14.12
N ASN A 111 4.09 -16.20 -13.66
CA ASN A 111 3.56 -15.67 -12.40
C ASN A 111 2.10 -15.22 -12.55
N PRO A 112 1.26 -15.38 -11.52
CA PRO A 112 -0.14 -14.93 -11.50
C PRO A 112 -0.23 -13.42 -11.27
N VAL A 113 0.33 -12.63 -12.18
CA VAL A 113 0.30 -11.16 -12.11
C VAL A 113 -1.11 -10.66 -12.39
N VAL A 114 -1.70 -9.99 -11.41
CA VAL A 114 -3.04 -9.39 -11.53
C VAL A 114 -2.99 -7.91 -11.86
N GLY A 115 -1.86 -7.24 -11.61
CA GLY A 115 -1.76 -5.81 -11.79
C GLY A 115 -0.44 -5.21 -11.33
N ILE A 116 -0.40 -3.88 -11.35
CA ILE A 116 0.68 -3.10 -10.76
C ILE A 116 0.19 -2.32 -9.56
N GLN A 117 1.10 -2.00 -8.64
CA GLN A 117 0.83 -1.03 -7.60
C GLN A 117 1.79 0.15 -7.70
N ILE A 118 1.26 1.37 -7.57
CA ILE A 118 2.09 2.58 -7.40
C ILE A 118 2.20 2.91 -5.92
N ASP A 119 3.42 2.81 -5.39
CA ASP A 119 3.76 3.33 -4.05
C ASP A 119 4.24 4.77 -4.20
N PHE A 120 3.41 5.74 -3.80
CA PHE A 120 3.71 7.16 -3.89
C PHE A 120 3.23 7.90 -2.64
N ASP A 121 4.15 8.61 -2.00
CA ASP A 121 3.86 9.55 -0.93
C ASP A 121 3.29 10.85 -1.54
N ALA A 122 2.02 10.79 -1.95
CA ALA A 122 1.29 11.95 -2.43
C ALA A 122 0.89 12.82 -1.25
N ARG A 123 1.58 13.95 -1.04
CA ARG A 123 1.08 14.98 -0.13
C ARG A 123 -0.30 15.43 -0.60
N THR A 124 -1.22 15.58 0.35
CA THR A 124 -2.62 15.99 0.15
C THR A 124 -2.84 17.09 -0.91
N GLN A 125 -1.98 18.11 -0.99
CA GLN A 125 -2.10 19.23 -1.92
C GLN A 125 -1.89 18.90 -3.41
N TYR A 126 -1.43 17.68 -3.74
CA TYR A 126 -1.16 17.23 -5.12
C TYR A 126 -2.10 16.10 -5.57
N LEU A 127 -3.23 15.89 -4.88
CA LEU A 127 -4.11 14.76 -5.20
C LEU A 127 -4.74 14.85 -6.61
N HIS A 128 -5.02 16.05 -7.12
CA HIS A 128 -5.48 16.25 -8.49
C HIS A 128 -4.43 15.83 -9.53
N GLU A 129 -3.17 16.27 -9.36
CA GLU A 129 -2.06 15.85 -10.23
C GLU A 129 -1.87 14.34 -10.18
N TYR A 130 -2.03 13.74 -9.00
CA TYR A 130 -1.94 12.29 -8.86
C TYR A 130 -3.10 11.55 -9.54
N ALA A 131 -4.33 12.05 -9.43
CA ALA A 131 -5.47 11.46 -10.12
C ALA A 131 -5.33 11.53 -11.66
N ASP A 132 -4.84 12.65 -12.19
CA ASP A 132 -4.56 12.80 -13.62
C ASP A 132 -3.46 11.84 -14.10
N PHE A 133 -2.37 11.73 -13.33
CA PHE A 133 -1.31 10.75 -13.58
C PHE A 133 -1.86 9.31 -13.60
N LEU A 134 -2.68 8.93 -12.62
CA LEU A 134 -3.26 7.60 -12.55
C LEU A 134 -4.22 7.31 -13.72
N ARG A 135 -4.94 8.32 -14.21
CA ARG A 135 -5.82 8.20 -15.38
C ARG A 135 -5.02 7.94 -16.66
N ASP A 136 -3.93 8.67 -16.87
CA ASP A 136 -2.99 8.41 -17.97
C ASP A 136 -2.39 7.01 -17.87
N LEU A 137 -1.94 6.61 -16.67
CA LEU A 137 -1.40 5.27 -16.43
C LEU A 137 -2.44 4.17 -16.70
N ARG A 138 -3.70 4.34 -16.26
CA ARG A 138 -4.79 3.39 -16.50
C ARG A 138 -5.08 3.20 -17.99
N GLN A 139 -4.95 4.25 -18.81
CA GLN A 139 -5.11 4.18 -20.26
C GLN A 139 -3.96 3.43 -20.96
N ARG A 140 -2.76 3.48 -20.37
CA ARG A 140 -1.56 2.79 -20.89
C ARG A 140 -1.49 1.33 -20.47
N LEU A 141 -2.15 0.95 -19.38
CA LEU A 141 -2.16 -0.42 -18.88
C LEU A 141 -3.00 -1.34 -19.77
N PRO A 142 -2.54 -2.58 -20.04
CA PRO A 142 -3.39 -3.64 -20.56
C PRO A 142 -4.70 -3.76 -19.79
N ALA A 143 -5.81 -3.95 -20.49
CA ALA A 143 -7.16 -3.94 -19.90
C ALA A 143 -7.38 -5.07 -18.87
N ASP A 144 -6.64 -6.17 -18.99
CA ASP A 144 -6.65 -7.31 -18.06
C ASP A 144 -5.86 -7.05 -16.77
N LEU A 145 -4.98 -6.04 -16.75
CA LEU A 145 -4.22 -5.67 -15.56
C LEU A 145 -4.99 -4.66 -14.71
N ARG A 146 -4.96 -4.89 -13.39
CA ARG A 146 -5.49 -3.98 -12.37
C ARG A 146 -4.45 -2.93 -11.98
N LEU A 147 -4.93 -1.80 -11.46
CA LEU A 147 -4.13 -0.71 -10.91
C LEU A 147 -4.44 -0.54 -9.43
N SER A 148 -3.46 -0.86 -8.58
CA SER A 148 -3.49 -0.59 -7.13
C SER A 148 -2.63 0.63 -6.82
N ILE A 149 -2.91 1.31 -5.72
CA ILE A 149 -2.06 2.37 -5.18
C ILE A 149 -1.89 2.18 -3.68
N THR A 150 -0.78 2.63 -3.13
CA THR A 150 -0.72 2.88 -1.70
C THR A 150 -1.30 4.26 -1.42
N GLY A 151 -2.20 4.37 -0.44
CA GLY A 151 -2.67 5.66 0.07
C GLY A 151 -2.03 5.97 1.41
N LEU A 152 -1.67 7.24 1.64
CA LEU A 152 -1.36 7.71 2.98
C LEU A 152 -2.61 8.24 3.68
N MET A 153 -2.61 8.22 5.02
CA MET A 153 -3.75 8.68 5.81
C MET A 153 -4.03 10.19 5.71
N ASP A 154 -3.09 11.00 5.22
CA ASP A 154 -3.26 12.45 5.11
C ASP A 154 -4.39 12.84 4.13
N TRP A 155 -4.71 11.98 3.16
CA TRP A 155 -5.85 12.16 2.27
C TRP A 155 -7.18 12.22 3.01
N SER A 156 -7.31 11.45 4.09
CA SER A 156 -8.54 11.40 4.86
C SER A 156 -8.79 12.69 5.64
N SER A 157 -7.73 13.43 6.01
CA SER A 157 -7.83 14.56 6.92
C SER A 157 -8.19 15.87 6.24
N ASN A 158 -7.60 16.13 5.06
CA ASN A 158 -7.64 17.43 4.40
C ASN A 158 -7.80 17.36 2.87
N ALA A 159 -7.93 16.17 2.26
CA ALA A 159 -8.04 16.13 0.80
C ALA A 159 -9.42 16.56 0.32
N ASP A 160 -9.41 17.24 -0.83
CA ASP A 160 -10.58 17.61 -1.58
C ASP A 160 -11.40 16.35 -1.94
N PRO A 161 -12.65 16.21 -1.48
CA PRO A 161 -13.52 15.09 -1.82
C PRO A 161 -13.68 14.89 -3.34
N ALA A 162 -13.59 15.97 -4.13
CA ALA A 162 -13.66 15.88 -5.59
C ALA A 162 -12.41 15.22 -6.18
N ALA A 163 -11.22 15.48 -5.63
CA ALA A 163 -9.98 14.82 -6.07
C ALA A 163 -9.99 13.33 -5.72
N ILE A 164 -10.50 12.98 -4.53
CA ILE A 164 -10.68 11.58 -4.12
C ILE A 164 -11.66 10.86 -5.05
N ALA A 165 -12.80 11.50 -5.38
CA ALA A 165 -13.82 10.91 -6.24
C ALA A 165 -13.28 10.58 -7.65
N GLN A 166 -12.27 11.31 -8.13
CA GLN A 166 -11.62 11.03 -9.42
C GLN A 166 -10.82 9.73 -9.45
N LEU A 167 -10.49 9.14 -8.29
CA LEU A 167 -9.85 7.83 -8.23
C LEU A 167 -10.82 6.69 -8.56
N LYS A 168 -12.13 6.91 -8.36
CA LYS A 168 -13.16 5.92 -8.63
C LYS A 168 -13.21 5.60 -10.12
N GLY A 169 -13.08 4.31 -10.45
CA GLY A 169 -13.03 3.83 -11.83
C GLY A 169 -11.67 4.01 -12.51
N VAL A 170 -10.69 4.63 -11.85
CA VAL A 170 -9.30 4.71 -12.32
C VAL A 170 -8.45 3.63 -11.66
N VAL A 171 -8.59 3.46 -10.34
CA VAL A 171 -7.88 2.44 -9.56
C VAL A 171 -8.83 1.34 -9.09
N ASP A 172 -8.30 0.12 -9.01
CA ASP A 172 -9.02 -1.09 -8.62
C ASP A 172 -8.89 -1.37 -7.11
N GLU A 173 -7.81 -0.90 -6.48
CA GLU A 173 -7.53 -1.11 -5.06
C GLU A 173 -6.71 0.05 -4.46
N VAL A 174 -6.99 0.38 -3.21
CA VAL A 174 -6.13 1.24 -2.38
C VAL A 174 -5.61 0.46 -1.17
N VAL A 175 -4.30 0.46 -0.94
CA VAL A 175 -3.70 -0.06 0.30
C VAL A 175 -3.34 1.12 1.21
N VAL A 176 -4.12 1.36 2.25
CA VAL A 176 -3.93 2.52 3.14
C VAL A 176 -2.93 2.20 4.24
N GLN A 177 -1.78 2.87 4.22
CA GLN A 177 -0.70 2.59 5.15
C GLN A 177 -0.98 3.24 6.51
N THR A 178 -1.11 2.42 7.55
CA THR A 178 -1.37 2.86 8.95
C THR A 178 -0.09 2.89 9.80
N TYR A 179 1.06 3.10 9.17
CA TYR A 179 2.36 3.09 9.82
C TYR A 179 3.32 4.11 9.21
N GLN A 180 4.32 4.51 9.98
CA GLN A 180 5.44 5.33 9.53
C GLN A 180 6.75 4.71 10.01
N GLY A 181 7.66 4.46 9.06
CA GLY A 181 8.91 3.78 9.36
C GLY A 181 8.67 2.36 9.88
N ARG A 182 8.87 2.15 11.19
CA ARG A 182 8.70 0.84 11.84
C ARG A 182 7.57 0.79 12.86
N HIS A 183 6.78 1.85 12.97
CA HIS A 183 5.76 1.97 14.00
C HIS A 183 4.41 2.29 13.38
N SER A 184 3.35 1.70 13.93
CA SER A 184 1.98 2.12 13.63
C SER A 184 1.81 3.59 14.00
N ILE A 185 1.07 4.33 13.19
CA ILE A 185 0.74 5.72 13.53
C ILE A 185 -0.40 5.76 14.54
N PRO A 186 -0.41 6.70 15.48
CA PRO A 186 -1.52 6.85 16.41
C PRO A 186 -2.82 7.23 15.66
N ASP A 187 -3.96 7.01 16.30
CA ASP A 187 -5.28 7.48 15.88
C ASP A 187 -5.79 6.99 14.51
N TYR A 188 -5.20 5.94 13.91
CA TYR A 188 -5.68 5.37 12.63
C TYR A 188 -7.20 5.09 12.63
N ALA A 189 -7.76 4.69 13.77
CA ALA A 189 -9.17 4.39 13.94
C ALA A 189 -10.09 5.59 13.69
N ALA A 190 -9.62 6.83 13.84
CA ALA A 190 -10.40 8.03 13.55
C ALA A 190 -10.46 8.35 12.04
N TYR A 191 -9.52 7.82 11.26
CA TYR A 191 -9.31 8.19 9.86
C TYR A 191 -9.92 7.22 8.86
N LEU A 192 -9.87 5.92 9.14
CA LEU A 192 -10.36 4.88 8.22
C LEU A 192 -11.84 5.01 7.82
N PRO A 193 -12.80 5.54 8.64
CA PRO A 193 -14.19 5.68 8.19
C PRO A 193 -14.34 6.58 6.96
N ARG A 194 -13.40 7.52 6.77
CA ARG A 194 -13.41 8.45 5.64
C ARG A 194 -13.07 7.76 4.32
N LEU A 195 -12.40 6.62 4.36
CA LEU A 195 -12.09 5.82 3.16
C LEU A 195 -13.36 5.27 2.49
N ASN A 196 -14.43 5.07 3.25
CA ASN A 196 -15.71 4.66 2.68
C ASN A 196 -16.27 5.68 1.69
N ARG A 197 -15.87 6.96 1.81
CA ARG A 197 -16.30 8.03 0.89
C ARG A 197 -15.61 7.96 -0.46
N ILE A 198 -14.48 7.25 -0.58
CA ILE A 198 -13.74 7.09 -1.83
C ILE A 198 -14.57 6.25 -2.82
N GLY A 199 -15.32 5.27 -2.32
CA GLY A 199 -16.12 4.38 -3.16
C GLY A 199 -15.26 3.43 -4.00
N VAL A 200 -14.09 3.06 -3.47
CA VAL A 200 -13.10 2.17 -4.10
C VAL A 200 -12.73 1.08 -3.09
N PRO A 201 -12.57 -0.18 -3.53
CA PRO A 201 -12.10 -1.25 -2.64
C PRO A 201 -10.76 -0.89 -1.99
N PHE A 202 -10.65 -1.10 -0.67
CA PHE A 202 -9.42 -0.81 0.04
C PHE A 202 -9.01 -1.92 1.01
N LYS A 203 -7.70 -2.04 1.21
CA LYS A 203 -7.09 -2.82 2.27
C LYS A 203 -6.34 -1.91 3.23
N VAL A 204 -6.15 -2.37 4.47
CA VAL A 204 -5.34 -1.65 5.45
C VAL A 204 -3.93 -2.23 5.49
N GLY A 205 -2.95 -1.37 5.25
CA GLY A 205 -1.53 -1.67 5.35
C GLY A 205 -1.04 -1.63 6.78
N LEU A 206 -0.58 -2.77 7.29
CA LEU A 206 -0.06 -2.97 8.64
C LEU A 206 1.44 -3.20 8.59
N ILE A 207 2.20 -2.67 9.55
CA ILE A 207 3.64 -2.96 9.65
C ILE A 207 3.86 -4.19 10.54
N GLN A 208 4.68 -5.14 10.07
CA GLN A 208 4.99 -6.34 10.86
C GLN A 208 5.58 -5.96 12.22
N GLY A 209 5.00 -6.48 13.31
CA GLY A 209 5.38 -6.16 14.68
C GLY A 209 4.90 -4.81 15.20
N GLY A 210 4.21 -4.01 14.38
CA GLY A 210 3.54 -2.79 14.82
C GLY A 210 2.29 -3.06 15.65
N GLU A 211 1.76 -2.02 16.27
CA GLU A 211 0.51 -2.10 17.05
C GLU A 211 -0.71 -2.05 16.13
N TRP A 212 -1.66 -2.96 16.30
CA TRP A 212 -2.92 -2.92 15.57
C TRP A 212 -4.08 -3.42 16.43
N GLU A 213 -5.16 -2.65 16.43
CA GLU A 213 -6.45 -3.01 16.99
C GLU A 213 -7.50 -2.70 15.93
N GLU A 214 -8.17 -3.74 15.41
CA GLU A 214 -9.18 -3.58 14.36
C GLU A 214 -10.34 -2.71 14.86
N PRO A 215 -10.63 -1.55 14.24
CA PRO A 215 -11.79 -0.77 14.61
C PRO A 215 -13.08 -1.53 14.26
N GLY A 216 -14.03 -1.63 15.19
CA GLY A 216 -15.22 -2.46 15.02
C GLY A 216 -16.10 -2.13 13.80
N TYR A 217 -16.04 -0.89 13.28
CA TYR A 217 -16.77 -0.50 12.08
C TYR A 217 -16.14 -1.01 10.78
N LEU A 218 -14.86 -1.42 10.78
CA LEU A 218 -14.09 -1.71 9.58
C LEU A 218 -14.66 -2.91 8.82
N LYS A 219 -15.05 -3.96 9.54
CA LYS A 219 -15.72 -5.15 8.99
C LYS A 219 -17.10 -4.87 8.40
N GLY A 220 -17.75 -3.77 8.81
CA GLY A 220 -19.05 -3.35 8.27
C GLY A 220 -18.96 -2.52 6.99
N SER A 221 -17.75 -2.15 6.55
CA SER A 221 -17.56 -1.38 5.32
C SER A 221 -17.79 -2.23 4.07
N GLU A 222 -18.60 -1.72 3.13
CA GLU A 222 -18.80 -2.34 1.82
C GLU A 222 -17.54 -2.32 0.94
N TRP A 223 -16.56 -1.46 1.25
CA TRP A 223 -15.35 -1.24 0.47
C TRP A 223 -14.12 -1.92 1.06
N PHE A 224 -14.18 -2.35 2.33
CA PHE A 224 -13.05 -3.01 2.98
C PHE A 224 -12.81 -4.42 2.42
N ARG A 225 -11.55 -4.76 2.14
CA ARG A 225 -11.12 -6.04 1.53
C ARG A 225 -10.02 -6.75 2.31
N GLY A 226 -9.78 -6.37 3.56
CA GLY A 226 -8.80 -7.02 4.43
C GLY A 226 -7.51 -6.22 4.61
N TYR A 227 -6.43 -6.93 4.91
CA TYR A 227 -5.17 -6.35 5.37
C TYR A 227 -4.03 -6.68 4.43
N VAL A 228 -2.96 -5.88 4.46
CA VAL A 228 -1.68 -6.20 3.84
C VAL A 228 -0.57 -5.96 4.85
N VAL A 229 0.19 -6.99 5.20
CA VAL A 229 1.30 -6.87 6.14
C VAL A 229 2.58 -6.52 5.39
N PHE A 230 3.13 -5.35 5.69
CA PHE A 230 4.43 -4.89 5.23
C PHE A 230 5.52 -5.59 6.04
N LEU A 231 6.23 -6.50 5.39
CA LEU A 231 7.23 -7.33 6.03
C LEU A 231 8.50 -6.54 6.31
N GLN A 232 9.14 -6.85 7.43
CA GLN A 232 10.40 -6.26 7.87
C GLN A 232 11.48 -7.32 8.08
N ASN A 233 12.74 -6.91 7.92
CA ASN A 233 13.85 -7.68 8.47
C ASN A 233 13.90 -7.41 9.98
N ARG A 234 13.97 -8.49 10.77
CA ARG A 234 14.22 -8.42 12.21
C ARG A 234 15.71 -8.21 12.48
#